data_AF-A0A2H9SU79-F1
#
_entry.id   AF-A0A2H9SU79-F1
#
_cell.length_a   1.000
_cell.length_b   1.000
_cell.length_c   1.000
_cell.angle_alpha   90.00
_cell.angle_beta   90.00
_cell.angle_gamma   90.00
#
_symmetry.space_group_name_H-M   'P 1'
#
loop_
_entity.id
_entity.type
_entity.pdbx_description
1 polymer ?
#
loop_
_entity_poly.entity_id
_entity_poly.type
_entity_poly.pdbx_seq_one_letter_code
_entity_poly.pdbx_strand_id
1 'polypeptide(L)'
;MDYFKRKPLRGIEMQLIYLFWGILLSTGVWAYEPFTFYELSQIQNTPKPIKIRGFLYQTSDKQWVLAAEPNLKSCCIGKKFAQQIFLDKFQTPSSFHAVVEMTGLLTVETSSSGQKIYVLKNAALLPPEENSYAWVLLACIPIGCSGFWLFRRRQL
;
A
#
# COMPACT_ATOMS: atom_id res chain seq x y z
N MET A 1 15.33 -47.84 -45.40
CA MET A 1 16.14 -46.61 -45.56
C MET A 1 15.21 -45.46 -45.21
N ASP A 2 15.08 -45.23 -43.91
CA ASP A 2 14.00 -44.44 -43.33
C ASP A 2 14.42 -42.99 -43.12
N TYR A 3 13.87 -42.12 -43.97
CA TYR A 3 13.92 -40.67 -43.80
C TYR A 3 12.85 -40.24 -42.79
N PHE A 4 13.17 -40.31 -41.50
CA PHE A 4 12.35 -39.71 -40.44
C PHE A 4 12.49 -38.19 -40.47
N LYS A 5 11.60 -37.55 -41.24
CA LYS A 5 11.40 -36.10 -41.34
C LYS A 5 10.86 -35.57 -40.00
N ARG A 6 11.74 -35.16 -39.08
CA ARG A 6 11.36 -34.57 -37.78
C ARG A 6 10.56 -33.28 -38.02
N LYS A 7 9.31 -33.26 -37.55
CA LYS A 7 8.45 -32.08 -37.55
C LYS A 7 8.97 -31.03 -36.56
N PRO A 8 8.82 -29.72 -36.83
CA PRO A 8 9.36 -28.66 -35.98
C PRO A 8 8.57 -28.57 -34.67
N LEU A 9 9.10 -29.15 -33.59
CA LEU A 9 8.55 -29.01 -32.22
C LEU A 9 8.72 -27.59 -31.62
N ARG A 10 9.29 -26.63 -32.36
CA ARG A 10 9.60 -25.27 -31.87
C ARG A 10 8.39 -24.40 -31.50
N GLY A 11 7.18 -24.75 -31.96
CA GLY A 11 5.99 -23.92 -31.71
C GLY A 11 5.46 -24.01 -30.27
N ILE A 12 5.44 -25.22 -29.71
CA ILE A 12 4.81 -25.50 -28.40
C ILE A 12 5.72 -25.02 -27.26
N GLU A 13 7.04 -25.20 -27.37
CA GLU A 13 7.99 -24.72 -26.37
C GLU A 13 7.94 -23.19 -26.23
N MET A 14 7.70 -22.47 -27.33
CA MET A 14 7.60 -21.01 -27.27
C MET A 14 6.34 -20.54 -26.53
N GLN A 15 5.19 -21.22 -26.71
CA GLN A 15 3.94 -20.87 -26.03
C GLN A 15 4.01 -21.11 -24.52
N LEU A 16 4.65 -22.19 -24.09
CA LEU A 16 4.81 -22.52 -22.67
C LEU A 16 5.67 -21.49 -21.93
N ILE A 17 6.72 -20.97 -22.59
CA ILE A 17 7.57 -19.92 -22.02
C ILE A 17 6.76 -18.63 -21.79
N TYR A 18 5.94 -18.20 -22.76
CA TYR A 18 5.09 -17.01 -22.58
C TYR A 18 4.05 -17.17 -21.47
N LEU A 19 3.44 -18.35 -21.35
CA LEU A 19 2.51 -18.65 -20.26
C LEU A 19 3.22 -18.62 -18.90
N PHE A 20 4.43 -19.19 -18.83
CA PHE A 20 5.22 -19.19 -17.60
C PHE A 20 5.61 -17.78 -17.16
N TRP A 21 6.07 -16.92 -18.08
CA TRP A 21 6.35 -15.51 -17.78
C TRP A 21 5.09 -14.72 -17.41
N GLY A 22 3.95 -14.99 -18.05
CA GLY A 22 2.67 -14.36 -17.69
C GLY A 22 2.20 -14.70 -16.28
N ILE A 23 2.42 -15.94 -15.82
CA ILE A 23 2.06 -16.38 -14.47
C ILE A 23 3.06 -15.84 -13.43
N LEU A 24 4.36 -15.79 -13.75
CA LEU A 24 5.38 -15.24 -12.85
C LEU A 24 5.23 -13.73 -12.62
N LEU A 25 4.69 -12.99 -13.61
CA LEU A 25 4.43 -11.57 -13.48
C LEU A 25 3.16 -11.24 -12.66
N SER A 26 2.23 -12.18 -12.49
CA SER A 26 0.96 -11.91 -11.79
C SER A 26 1.00 -12.13 -10.27
N THR A 27 1.98 -12.88 -9.76
CA THR A 27 2.04 -13.26 -8.33
C THR A 27 2.74 -12.23 -7.43
N GLY A 28 3.36 -11.20 -8.00
CA GLY A 28 4.18 -10.23 -7.26
C GLY A 28 3.46 -9.03 -6.65
N VAL A 29 2.17 -8.81 -6.94
CA VAL A 29 1.45 -7.61 -6.50
C VAL A 29 0.53 -7.95 -5.32
N TRP A 30 1.12 -8.35 -4.21
CA TRP A 30 0.45 -8.24 -2.93
C TRP A 30 0.51 -6.77 -2.52
N ALA A 31 -0.38 -5.96 -3.12
CA ALA A 31 -0.55 -4.58 -2.74
C ALA A 31 -1.08 -4.56 -1.29
N TYR A 32 -0.30 -3.99 -0.39
CA TYR A 32 -0.74 -3.72 0.98
C TYR A 32 -1.86 -2.68 0.88
N GLU A 33 -3.11 -3.10 1.03
CA GLU A 33 -4.22 -2.15 1.06
C GLU A 33 -4.10 -1.24 2.28
N PRO A 34 -4.24 0.09 2.11
CA PRO A 34 -4.18 1.02 3.21
C PRO A 34 -5.34 0.77 4.18
N PHE A 35 -5.01 0.68 5.46
CA PHE A 35 -5.97 0.49 6.54
C PHE A 35 -6.89 1.71 6.66
N THR A 36 -8.20 1.49 6.74
CA THR A 36 -9.18 2.59 6.83
C THR A 36 -9.65 2.82 8.26
N PHE A 37 -10.03 4.07 8.59
CA PHE A 37 -10.56 4.40 9.93
C PHE A 37 -11.87 3.66 10.27
N TYR A 38 -12.63 3.17 9.29
CA TYR A 38 -13.85 2.40 9.51
C TYR A 38 -13.58 1.04 10.15
N GLU A 39 -12.43 0.45 9.82
CA GLU A 39 -12.00 -0.85 10.33
C GLU A 39 -11.52 -0.80 11.79
N LEU A 40 -11.26 0.40 12.35
CA LEU A 40 -10.86 0.55 13.76
C LEU A 40 -11.85 -0.10 14.71
N SER A 41 -13.15 -0.02 14.41
CA SER A 41 -14.22 -0.61 15.22
C SER A 41 -14.15 -2.15 15.28
N GLN A 42 -13.55 -2.78 14.28
CA GLN A 42 -13.47 -4.24 14.13
C GLN A 42 -12.20 -4.84 14.75
N ILE A 43 -11.22 -4.00 15.13
CA ILE A 43 -9.97 -4.47 15.69
C ILE A 43 -10.18 -5.00 17.12
N GLN A 44 -9.69 -6.23 17.34
CA GLN A 44 -9.57 -6.84 18.66
C GLN A 44 -8.28 -6.37 19.37
N ASN A 45 -8.12 -6.65 20.65
CA ASN A 45 -7.00 -6.17 21.48
C ASN A 45 -5.59 -6.68 21.06
N THR A 46 -5.47 -7.35 19.92
CA THR A 46 -4.20 -7.86 19.40
C THR A 46 -3.46 -6.76 18.63
N PRO A 47 -2.17 -6.51 18.94
CA PRO A 47 -1.36 -5.56 18.17
C PRO A 47 -1.26 -5.95 16.70
N LYS A 48 -1.54 -5.01 15.78
CA LYS A 48 -1.50 -5.26 14.33
C LYS A 48 -0.65 -4.20 13.62
N PRO A 49 0.30 -4.60 12.75
CA PRO A 49 0.99 -3.64 11.90
C PRO A 49 0.00 -3.07 10.86
N ILE A 50 -0.05 -1.75 10.75
CA ILE A 50 -0.94 -1.06 9.81
C ILE A 50 -0.18 0.03 9.03
N LYS A 51 -0.70 0.31 7.84
CA LYS A 51 -0.39 1.50 7.03
C LYS A 51 -1.67 2.32 6.94
N ILE A 52 -1.67 3.55 7.44
CA ILE A 52 -2.89 4.38 7.48
C ILE A 52 -2.58 5.79 6.98
N ARG A 53 -3.53 6.34 6.23
CA ARG A 53 -3.50 7.70 5.71
C ARG A 53 -4.47 8.58 6.49
N GLY A 54 -4.02 9.74 6.95
CA GLY A 54 -4.87 10.65 7.72
C GLY A 54 -4.30 12.05 7.88
N PHE A 55 -5.00 12.85 8.66
CA PHE A 55 -4.61 14.22 9.00
C PHE A 55 -3.99 14.24 10.39
N LEU A 56 -2.81 14.84 10.48
CA LEU A 56 -2.05 14.93 11.71
C LEU A 56 -2.44 16.20 12.48
N TYR A 57 -2.80 16.05 13.75
CA TYR A 57 -3.16 17.15 14.64
C TYR A 57 -2.42 17.04 15.97
N GLN A 58 -2.17 18.18 16.60
CA GLN A 58 -1.68 18.25 17.97
C GLN A 58 -2.82 18.66 18.90
N THR A 59 -3.02 17.92 19.99
CA THR A 59 -3.99 18.27 21.04
C THR A 59 -3.45 19.40 21.93
N SER A 60 -4.30 19.94 22.81
CA SER A 60 -3.90 20.93 23.82
C SER A 60 -2.76 20.43 24.72
N ASP A 61 -2.71 19.11 24.95
CA ASP A 61 -1.72 18.47 25.82
C ASP A 61 -0.43 18.10 25.06
N LYS A 62 -0.23 18.67 23.88
CA LYS A 62 0.90 18.41 22.97
C LYS A 62 0.98 16.97 22.45
N GLN A 63 -0.08 16.17 22.62
CA GLN A 63 -0.15 14.81 22.09
C GLN A 63 -0.50 14.83 20.61
N TRP A 64 0.14 13.97 19.82
CA TRP A 64 -0.15 13.84 18.40
C TRP A 64 -1.26 12.83 18.15
N VAL A 65 -2.18 13.21 17.27
CA VAL A 65 -3.34 12.41 16.90
C VAL A 65 -3.47 12.41 15.38
N LEU A 66 -3.73 11.22 14.83
CA LEU A 66 -4.11 11.03 13.44
C LEU A 66 -5.64 10.89 13.35
N ALA A 67 -6.27 11.66 12.46
CA ALA A 67 -7.71 11.63 12.26
C ALA A 67 -8.10 11.48 10.78
N ALA A 68 -9.32 10.99 10.53
CA ALA A 68 -9.83 10.74 9.19
C ALA A 68 -10.18 12.02 8.40
N GLU A 69 -10.59 13.08 9.10
CA GLU A 69 -11.18 14.28 8.49
C GLU A 69 -10.21 15.49 8.52
N PRO A 70 -10.18 16.32 7.45
CA PRO A 70 -9.52 17.62 7.48
C PRO A 70 -10.30 18.60 8.37
N ASN A 71 -9.61 19.56 8.98
CA ASN A 71 -10.21 20.68 9.74
C ASN A 71 -11.10 20.27 10.92
N LEU A 72 -10.67 19.28 11.70
CA LEU A 72 -11.24 19.09 13.05
C LEU A 72 -10.98 20.35 13.87
N LYS A 73 -11.99 21.23 13.98
CA LYS A 73 -11.95 22.38 14.89
C LYS A 73 -11.55 21.86 16.27
N SER A 74 -10.69 22.60 16.98
CA SER A 74 -10.14 22.18 18.29
C SER A 74 -11.22 21.74 19.31
N CYS A 75 -12.45 22.26 19.17
CA CYS A 75 -13.63 21.90 19.97
C CYS A 75 -14.13 20.44 19.79
N CYS A 76 -13.78 19.77 18.69
CA CYS A 76 -14.23 18.41 18.38
C CYS A 76 -13.17 17.32 18.64
N ILE A 77 -11.95 17.73 18.99
CA ILE A 77 -10.89 16.82 19.43
C ILE A 77 -11.35 16.21 20.77
N GLY A 78 -11.44 14.89 20.86
CA GLY A 78 -11.99 14.19 22.03
C GLY A 78 -13.52 13.96 22.04
N LYS A 79 -14.31 14.42 21.06
CA LYS A 79 -15.72 13.96 20.94
C LYS A 79 -15.87 12.76 20.00
N LYS A 80 -14.96 12.62 19.03
CA LYS A 80 -14.91 11.50 18.07
C LYS A 80 -13.74 10.56 18.35
N PHE A 81 -13.53 10.14 19.60
CA PHE A 81 -12.43 9.22 19.98
C PHE A 81 -12.41 7.93 19.16
N ALA A 82 -13.58 7.43 18.71
CA ALA A 82 -13.69 6.23 17.90
C ALA A 82 -13.04 6.34 16.50
N GLN A 83 -12.69 7.55 16.06
CA GLN A 83 -12.11 7.83 14.73
C GLN A 83 -10.76 8.55 14.84
N GLN A 84 -10.11 8.45 15.99
CA GLN A 84 -8.84 9.11 16.30
C GLN A 84 -7.82 8.06 16.75
N ILE A 85 -6.60 8.18 16.25
CA ILE A 85 -5.48 7.32 16.61
C ILE A 85 -4.41 8.16 17.26
N PHE A 86 -4.09 7.87 18.52
CA PHE A 86 -3.05 8.55 19.27
C PHE A 86 -1.68 8.00 18.89
N LEU A 87 -0.71 8.89 18.70
CA LEU A 87 0.64 8.48 18.32
C LEU A 87 1.55 8.43 19.55
N ASP A 88 2.13 7.27 19.82
CA ASP A 88 3.07 7.10 20.93
C ASP A 88 4.49 7.51 20.50
N LYS A 89 5.11 8.42 21.29
CA LYS A 89 6.48 8.94 21.09
C LYS A 89 6.78 9.47 19.69
N PHE A 90 5.77 9.98 18.99
CA PHE A 90 5.96 10.50 17.65
C PHE A 90 6.73 11.82 17.64
N GLN A 91 7.78 11.90 16.82
CA GLN A 91 8.56 13.11 16.59
C GLN A 91 8.05 13.86 15.37
N THR A 92 7.80 15.16 15.54
CA THR A 92 7.23 16.04 14.53
C THR A 92 8.28 16.44 13.48
N PRO A 93 8.04 16.23 12.19
CA PRO A 93 8.72 16.94 11.12
C PRO A 93 8.60 18.46 11.19
N SER A 94 9.64 19.11 10.71
CA SER A 94 9.78 20.57 10.63
C SER A 94 8.74 21.25 9.73
N SER A 95 8.13 20.52 8.80
CA SER A 95 7.09 21.05 7.91
C SER A 95 6.03 19.99 7.64
N PHE A 96 4.78 20.31 7.94
CA PHE A 96 3.64 19.47 7.60
C PHE A 96 2.56 20.30 6.92
N HIS A 97 2.32 20.01 5.65
CA HIS A 97 1.15 20.47 4.93
C HIS A 97 0.43 19.25 4.36
N ALA A 98 -0.86 19.17 4.66
CA ALA A 98 -1.78 18.16 4.13
C ALA A 98 -1.47 16.70 4.53
N VAL A 99 -2.49 15.87 4.27
CA VAL A 99 -2.60 14.44 4.59
C VAL A 99 -1.26 13.69 4.62
N VAL A 100 -1.01 12.97 5.71
CA VAL A 100 0.19 12.13 5.88
C VAL A 100 -0.17 10.65 5.81
N GLU A 101 0.79 9.85 5.38
CA GLU A 101 0.70 8.40 5.44
C GLU A 101 1.71 7.87 6.46
N MET A 102 1.24 6.99 7.33
CA MET A 102 1.98 6.52 8.48
C MET A 102 1.90 5.01 8.59
N THR A 103 2.99 4.41 9.06
CA THR A 103 3.04 2.99 9.43
C THR A 103 3.33 2.86 10.91
N GLY A 104 2.85 1.77 11.50
CA GLY A 104 3.13 1.48 12.91
C GLY A 104 2.37 0.26 13.40
N LEU A 105 2.53 -0.03 14.69
CA LEU A 105 1.85 -1.10 15.39
C LEU A 105 0.61 -0.53 16.10
N LEU A 106 -0.58 -0.82 15.58
CA LEU A 106 -1.83 -0.38 16.19
C LEU A 106 -2.17 -1.26 17.39
N THR A 107 -2.45 -0.61 18.53
CA THR A 107 -2.83 -1.24 19.79
C THR A 107 -4.10 -0.60 20.32
N VAL A 108 -4.94 -1.38 20.99
CA VAL A 108 -6.17 -0.89 21.62
C VAL A 108 -5.95 -0.87 23.13
N GLU A 109 -6.06 0.30 23.72
CA GLU A 109 -5.96 0.51 25.17
C GLU A 109 -7.33 0.90 25.71
N THR A 110 -7.69 0.40 26.89
CA THR A 110 -8.97 0.75 27.54
C THR A 110 -8.71 1.88 28.52
N SER A 111 -9.40 3.01 28.34
CA SER A 111 -9.36 4.13 29.26
C SER A 111 -9.96 3.76 30.62
N SER A 112 -9.68 4.57 31.65
CA SER A 112 -10.31 4.45 32.98
C SER A 112 -11.84 4.56 32.93
N SER A 113 -12.39 5.21 31.89
CA SER A 113 -13.82 5.31 31.62
C SER A 113 -14.43 4.08 30.93
N GLY A 114 -13.63 3.05 30.61
CA GLY A 114 -14.05 1.89 29.82
C GLY A 114 -14.10 2.15 28.30
N GLN A 115 -13.74 3.35 27.86
CA GLN A 115 -13.70 3.69 26.44
C GLN A 115 -12.45 3.12 25.76
N LYS A 116 -12.62 2.54 24.56
CA LYS A 116 -11.51 2.07 23.73
C LYS A 116 -10.75 3.27 23.14
N ILE A 117 -9.43 3.26 23.30
CA ILE A 117 -8.48 4.23 22.75
C ILE A 117 -7.56 3.49 21.79
N TYR A 118 -7.41 4.03 20.59
CA TYR A 118 -6.52 3.48 19.57
C TYR A 118 -5.17 4.18 19.64
N VAL A 119 -4.11 3.42 19.87
CA VAL A 119 -2.74 3.94 20.01
C VAL A 119 -1.84 3.29 18.96
N LEU A 120 -1.19 4.10 18.15
CA LEU A 120 -0.19 3.68 17.16
C LEU A 120 1.21 3.79 17.76
N LYS A 121 1.83 2.64 18.00
CA LYS A 121 3.20 2.52 18.52
C LYS A 121 4.19 2.46 17.37
N ASN A 122 5.39 3.01 17.59
CA ASN A 122 6.46 3.09 16.59
C ASN A 122 6.00 3.75 15.28
N ALA A 123 5.25 4.84 15.40
CA ALA A 123 4.67 5.51 14.26
C ALA A 123 5.77 6.17 13.41
N ALA A 124 5.88 5.77 12.15
CA ALA A 124 6.83 6.30 11.18
C ALA A 124 6.07 6.92 10.01
N LEU A 125 6.55 8.06 9.52
CA LEU A 125 6.02 8.66 8.30
C LEU A 125 6.58 7.91 7.10
N LEU A 126 5.69 7.53 6.19
CA LEU A 126 6.13 7.11 4.88
C LEU A 126 6.37 8.35 4.03
N PRO A 127 7.47 8.39 3.25
CA PRO A 127 7.61 9.39 2.23
C PRO A 127 6.39 9.30 1.29
N PRO A 128 5.89 10.44 0.78
CA PRO A 128 4.81 10.40 -0.19
C PRO A 128 5.21 9.44 -1.31
N GLU A 129 4.32 8.50 -1.61
CA GLU A 129 4.55 7.51 -2.65
C GLU A 129 4.72 8.25 -3.98
N GLU A 130 5.96 8.54 -4.35
CA GLU A 130 6.29 9.05 -5.67
C GLU A 130 5.82 7.99 -6.66
N ASN A 131 4.92 8.40 -7.54
CA ASN A 131 4.09 7.57 -8.41
C ASN A 131 4.92 6.55 -9.22
N SER A 132 5.25 5.40 -8.60
CA SER A 132 6.22 4.41 -9.08
C SER A 132 5.75 3.67 -10.35
N TYR A 133 4.47 3.81 -10.68
CA TYR A 133 3.89 3.26 -11.91
C TYR A 133 4.49 3.83 -13.19
N ALA A 134 5.13 5.02 -13.15
CA ALA A 134 5.82 5.57 -14.30
C ALA A 134 6.93 4.63 -14.83
N TRP A 135 7.68 4.00 -13.92
CA TRP A 135 8.73 3.05 -14.29
C TRP A 135 8.16 1.75 -14.87
N VAL A 136 7.02 1.30 -14.33
CA VAL A 136 6.32 0.12 -14.85
C VAL A 136 5.85 0.37 -16.29
N LEU A 137 5.27 1.54 -16.56
CA LEU A 137 4.85 1.92 -17.92
C LEU A 137 6.05 2.01 -18.88
N LEU A 138 7.16 2.60 -18.43
CA LEU A 138 8.40 2.65 -19.23
C LEU A 138 8.96 1.26 -19.55
N ALA A 139 8.87 0.31 -18.60
CA ALA A 139 9.33 -1.06 -18.80
C ALA A 139 8.45 -1.86 -19.79
N CYS A 140 7.17 -1.52 -19.93
CA CYS A 140 6.27 -2.20 -20.87
C CYS A 140 6.52 -1.83 -22.35
N ILE A 141 7.02 -0.63 -22.63
CA ILE A 141 7.29 -0.14 -24.00
C ILE A 141 8.22 -1.09 -24.80
N PRO A 142 9.41 -1.49 -24.33
CA PRO A 142 10.29 -2.37 -25.10
C PRO A 142 9.70 -3.78 -25.31
N ILE A 143 8.88 -4.27 -24.40
CA ILE A 143 8.20 -5.57 -24.53
C ILE A 143 7.16 -5.49 -25.66
N GLY A 144 6.38 -4.40 -25.72
CA GLY A 144 5.46 -4.13 -26.82
C GLY A 144 6.19 -4.00 -28.17
N CYS A 145 7.28 -3.23 -28.23
CA CYS A 145 8.04 -3.01 -29.46
C CYS A 145 8.70 -4.30 -29.99
N SER A 146 9.28 -5.12 -29.11
CA SER A 146 9.90 -6.39 -29.49
C SER A 146 8.87 -7.40 -30.01
N GLY A 147 7.71 -7.50 -29.38
CA GLY A 147 6.58 -8.31 -29.87
C GLY A 147 6.10 -7.86 -31.25
N PHE A 148 5.90 -6.57 -31.46
CA PHE A 148 5.48 -6.01 -32.75
C PHE A 148 6.51 -6.27 -33.86
N TRP A 149 7.81 -6.11 -33.57
CA TRP A 149 8.87 -6.34 -34.55
C TRP A 149 8.99 -7.81 -34.96
N LEU A 150 8.85 -8.73 -34.01
CA LEU A 150 8.81 -10.17 -34.30
C LEU A 150 7.57 -10.56 -35.12
N PHE A 151 6.42 -9.94 -34.86
CA PHE A 151 5.21 -10.16 -35.65
C PHE A 151 5.37 -9.69 -37.10
N ARG A 152 5.92 -8.49 -37.31
CA ARG A 152 6.19 -7.94 -38.65
C ARG A 152 7.14 -8.82 -39.46
N ARG A 153 8.17 -9.40 -38.84
CA ARG A 153 9.10 -10.34 -39.49
C ARG A 153 8.47 -11.65 -39.96
N ARG A 154 7.30 -12.05 -39.46
CA ARG A 154 6.62 -13.27 -39.92
C ARG A 154 5.76 -13.05 -41.16
N GLN A 155 5.41 -11.80 -41.47
CA GLN A 155 4.57 -11.47 -42.62
C GLN A 155 5.37 -11.20 -43.90
N LEU A 156 6.68 -10.96 -43.77
CA LEU A 156 7.65 -10.83 -44.87
C LEU A 156 8.30 -12.20 -45.11
#